data_AF-A0A9W8S5T3-F1
#
_entry.id   AF-A0A9W8S5T3-F1
#
_cell.length_a   1.000
_cell.length_b   1.000
_cell.length_c   1.000
_cell.angle_alpha   90.00
_cell.angle_beta   90.00
_cell.angle_gamma   90.00
#
_symmetry.space_group_name_H-M   'P 1'
#
loop_
_entity.id
_entity.type
_entity.pdbx_description
1 polymer ?
#
loop_
_entity_poly.entity_id
_entity_poly.type
_entity_poly.pdbx_seq_one_letter_code
_entity_poly.pdbx_strand_id
1 'polypeptide(L)'
;MSGPNPDGFQRALAKFRASLDPKLRSQFSHCSLRELQDAIQDIQHNQAKNGKQRDIRRIQAFIEAMDQFGKVIEVFLNANEMLCFIWGPVKFLLMVTSTYITGFDKLLDAYSEIGNALPGLQHYSASFENYPPLATVLEDYYSDILNFHHIALSVFARPSTRT
;
A
#
# COMPACT_ATOMS: atom_id res chain seq x y z
N MET A 1 1.43 19.52 -25.23
CA MET A 1 0.67 19.31 -23.98
C MET A 1 1.07 17.94 -23.47
N SER A 2 1.84 17.89 -22.39
CA SER A 2 2.37 16.64 -21.85
C SER A 2 1.30 16.03 -20.96
N GLY A 3 0.90 14.79 -21.23
CA GLY A 3 0.06 13.97 -20.35
C GLY A 3 0.72 13.73 -18.97
N PRO A 4 0.12 12.88 -18.11
CA PRO A 4 0.80 12.36 -16.93
C PRO A 4 2.24 11.96 -17.27
N ASN A 5 3.24 12.40 -16.51
CA ASN A 5 4.63 12.01 -16.76
C ASN A 5 4.84 10.56 -16.28
N PRO A 6 4.86 9.54 -17.18
CA PRO A 6 4.98 8.15 -16.76
C PRO A 6 6.28 7.90 -16.00
N ASP A 7 7.30 8.74 -16.27
CA ASP A 7 8.59 8.71 -15.61
C ASP A 7 8.47 8.98 -14.11
N GLY A 8 7.44 9.70 -13.66
CA GLY A 8 7.23 10.01 -12.24
C GLY A 8 6.95 8.81 -11.37
N PHE A 9 5.91 8.06 -11.74
CA PHE A 9 5.57 6.80 -11.09
C PHE A 9 6.73 5.82 -11.14
N GLN A 10 7.40 5.71 -12.30
CA GLN A 10 8.55 4.83 -12.43
C GLN A 10 9.75 5.27 -11.57
N ARG A 11 10.03 6.57 -11.45
CA ARG A 11 11.06 7.10 -10.54
C ARG A 11 10.74 6.78 -9.10
N ALA A 12 9.50 7.01 -8.66
CA ALA A 12 9.06 6.71 -7.30
C ALA A 12 9.20 5.21 -7.00
N LEU A 13 8.73 4.36 -7.91
CA LEU A 13 8.85 2.91 -7.80
C LEU A 13 10.31 2.46 -7.79
N ALA A 14 11.14 2.96 -8.70
CA ALA A 14 12.56 2.61 -8.77
C ALA A 14 13.30 2.97 -7.48
N LYS A 15 13.04 4.16 -6.93
CA LYS A 15 13.58 4.60 -5.64
C LYS A 15 13.16 3.66 -4.51
N PHE A 16 11.88 3.30 -4.44
CA PHE A 16 11.39 2.36 -3.43
C PHE A 16 12.04 0.98 -3.57
N ARG A 17 12.09 0.41 -4.78
CA ARG A 17 12.72 -0.89 -5.06
C ARG A 17 14.20 -0.92 -4.71
N ALA A 18 14.92 0.18 -4.91
CA ALA A 18 16.33 0.29 -4.54
C ALA A 18 16.53 0.30 -3.01
N SER A 19 15.51 0.66 -2.24
CA SER A 19 15.55 0.66 -0.77
C SER A 19 15.22 -0.69 -0.12
N LEU A 20 14.71 -1.65 -0.89
CA LEU A 20 14.27 -2.96 -0.39
C LEU A 20 15.37 -4.01 -0.45
N ASP A 21 15.37 -4.92 0.53
CA ASP A 21 16.12 -6.17 0.43
C ASP A 21 15.67 -6.97 -0.82
N PRO A 22 16.58 -7.64 -1.54
CA PRO A 22 16.24 -8.40 -2.75
C PRO A 22 15.13 -9.43 -2.56
N LYS A 23 15.04 -10.07 -1.39
CA LYS A 23 13.99 -11.05 -1.07
C LYS A 23 12.63 -10.37 -0.96
N LEU A 24 12.54 -9.26 -0.23
CA LEU A 24 11.30 -8.48 -0.12
C LEU A 24 10.87 -7.92 -1.47
N ARG A 25 11.83 -7.39 -2.25
CA ARG A 25 11.57 -6.89 -3.60
C ARG A 25 10.95 -7.96 -4.50
N SER A 26 11.49 -9.18 -4.47
CA SER A 26 10.95 -10.33 -5.23
C SER A 26 9.58 -10.78 -4.70
N GLN A 27 9.41 -10.82 -3.38
CA GLN A 27 8.13 -11.16 -2.76
C GLN A 27 7.02 -10.16 -3.14
N PHE A 28 7.34 -8.87 -3.17
CA PHE A 28 6.34 -7.82 -3.43
C PHE A 28 5.95 -7.75 -4.90
N SER A 29 6.85 -8.03 -5.84
CA SER A 29 6.56 -7.93 -7.28
C SER A 29 5.46 -8.87 -7.80
N HIS A 30 5.03 -9.84 -6.98
CA HIS A 30 3.99 -10.79 -7.33
C HIS A 30 2.73 -10.68 -6.45
N CYS A 31 2.70 -9.74 -5.49
CA CYS A 31 1.63 -9.67 -4.52
C CYS A 31 0.37 -9.02 -5.10
N SER A 32 -0.70 -9.79 -5.21
CA SER A 32 -2.02 -9.33 -5.65
C SER A 32 -2.90 -8.85 -4.49
N LEU A 33 -3.96 -8.10 -4.81
CA LEU A 33 -5.00 -7.74 -3.84
C LEU A 33 -5.64 -9.00 -3.20
N ARG A 34 -5.84 -10.05 -3.99
CA ARG A 34 -6.36 -11.34 -3.51
C ARG A 34 -5.45 -11.94 -2.43
N GLU A 35 -4.14 -11.97 -2.67
CA GLU A 35 -3.20 -12.49 -1.69
C GLU A 35 -3.11 -11.65 -0.41
N LEU A 36 -3.37 -10.34 -0.50
CA LEU A 36 -3.51 -9.48 0.67
C LEU A 36 -4.79 -9.82 1.45
N GLN A 37 -5.93 -9.99 0.76
CA GLN A 37 -7.20 -10.37 1.37
C GLN A 37 -7.13 -11.73 2.06
N ASP A 38 -6.51 -12.72 1.43
CA ASP A 38 -6.27 -14.05 2.01
C ASP A 38 -5.44 -13.92 3.31
N ALA A 39 -4.38 -13.11 3.30
CA ALA A 39 -3.55 -12.87 4.49
C ALA A 39 -4.32 -12.16 5.63
N ILE A 40 -5.22 -11.22 5.29
CA ILE A 40 -6.09 -10.55 6.27
C ILE A 40 -7.02 -11.57 6.95
N GLN A 41 -7.62 -12.48 6.18
CA GLN A 41 -8.48 -13.54 6.70
C GLN A 41 -7.70 -14.48 7.64
N ASP A 42 -6.50 -14.90 7.24
CA ASP A 42 -5.63 -15.73 8.06
C ASP A 42 -5.25 -15.05 9.40
N ILE A 43 -4.93 -13.75 9.36
CA ILE A 43 -4.62 -12.97 10.56
C ILE A 43 -5.84 -12.91 11.48
N GLN A 44 -7.04 -12.62 10.94
CA GLN A 44 -8.26 -12.58 11.74
C GLN A 44 -8.56 -13.91 12.41
N HIS A 45 -8.46 -15.03 11.67
CA HIS A 45 -8.66 -16.37 12.20
C HIS A 45 -7.70 -16.69 13.34
N ASN A 46 -6.42 -16.38 13.14
CA ASN A 46 -5.39 -16.61 14.15
C ASN A 46 -5.58 -15.73 15.39
N GLN A 47 -5.97 -14.46 15.23
CA GLN A 47 -6.25 -13.59 16.37
C GLN A 47 -7.49 -14.04 17.16
N ALA A 48 -8.54 -14.50 16.48
CA ALA A 48 -9.75 -15.02 17.11
C ALA A 48 -9.46 -16.26 17.98
N LYS A 49 -8.68 -17.22 17.44
CA LYS A 49 -8.24 -18.41 18.19
C LYS A 49 -7.43 -18.08 19.45
N ASN A 50 -6.69 -16.99 19.43
CA ASN A 50 -5.78 -16.60 20.50
C ASN A 50 -6.35 -15.53 21.44
N GLY A 51 -7.63 -15.14 21.29
CA GLY A 51 -8.25 -14.09 22.12
C GLY A 51 -7.63 -12.70 21.95
N LYS A 52 -6.99 -12.43 20.81
CA LYS A 52 -6.30 -11.16 20.48
C LYS A 52 -6.93 -10.44 19.30
N GLN A 53 -8.24 -10.62 19.09
CA GLN A 53 -8.96 -10.06 17.96
C GLN A 53 -8.85 -8.54 17.91
N ARG A 54 -8.33 -8.02 16.81
CA ARG A 54 -8.25 -6.58 16.54
C ARG A 54 -9.21 -6.19 15.42
N ASP A 55 -9.57 -4.92 15.38
CA ASP A 55 -10.43 -4.40 14.32
C ASP A 55 -9.64 -4.16 13.03
N ILE A 56 -9.31 -5.23 12.32
CA ILE A 56 -8.57 -5.15 11.05
C ILE A 56 -9.37 -4.41 9.96
N ARG A 57 -10.69 -4.24 10.11
CA ARG A 57 -11.55 -3.55 9.13
C ARG A 57 -11.13 -2.09 8.92
N ARG A 58 -10.35 -1.53 9.86
CA ARG A 58 -9.77 -0.18 9.77
C ARG A 58 -8.92 0.03 8.51
N ILE A 59 -8.34 -1.04 7.95
CA ILE A 59 -7.57 -0.96 6.69
C ILE A 59 -8.44 -0.86 5.44
N GLN A 60 -9.74 -1.12 5.55
CA GLN A 60 -10.63 -1.27 4.39
C GLN A 60 -10.66 -0.02 3.51
N ALA A 61 -10.70 1.17 4.11
CA ALA A 61 -10.67 2.44 3.38
C ALA A 61 -9.39 2.58 2.53
N PHE A 62 -8.24 2.12 3.04
CA PHE A 62 -6.99 2.13 2.27
C PHE A 62 -7.04 1.16 1.09
N ILE A 63 -7.54 -0.07 1.32
CA ILE A 63 -7.67 -1.07 0.25
C ILE A 63 -8.57 -0.56 -0.86
N GLU A 64 -9.72 0.03 -0.51
CA GLU A 64 -10.65 0.62 -1.47
C GLU A 64 -10.03 1.78 -2.24
N ALA A 65 -9.37 2.71 -1.55
CA ALA A 65 -8.68 3.83 -2.20
C ALA A 65 -7.62 3.35 -3.20
N MET A 66 -6.85 2.31 -2.85
CA MET A 66 -5.78 1.79 -3.70
C MET A 66 -6.29 0.96 -4.88
N ASP A 67 -7.40 0.22 -4.72
CA ASP A 67 -8.09 -0.42 -5.83
C ASP A 67 -8.66 0.62 -6.82
N GLN A 68 -9.24 1.70 -6.31
CA GLN A 68 -9.70 2.83 -7.12
C GLN A 68 -8.55 3.52 -7.84
N PHE A 69 -7.46 3.81 -7.13
CA PHE A 69 -6.24 4.41 -7.69
C PHE A 69 -5.70 3.56 -8.85
N GLY A 70 -5.59 2.24 -8.67
CA GLY A 70 -5.15 1.30 -9.69
C GLY A 70 -5.91 1.42 -11.01
N LYS A 71 -7.25 1.47 -10.91
CA LYS A 71 -8.15 1.63 -12.07
C LYS A 71 -7.95 2.96 -12.79
N VAL A 72 -7.62 4.03 -12.07
CA VAL A 72 -7.35 5.35 -12.68
C VAL A 72 -5.99 5.35 -13.40
N ILE A 73 -4.96 4.74 -12.82
CA ILE A 73 -3.61 4.76 -13.42
C ILE A 73 -3.42 3.72 -14.53
N GLU A 74 -4.27 2.69 -14.61
CA GLU A 74 -4.23 1.66 -15.66
C GLU A 74 -4.38 2.23 -17.07
N VAL A 75 -5.06 3.39 -17.20
CA VAL A 75 -5.20 4.10 -18.47
C VAL A 75 -3.86 4.60 -19.02
N PHE A 76 -2.85 4.79 -18.16
CA PHE A 76 -1.58 5.44 -18.51
C PHE A 76 -0.34 4.57 -18.25
N LEU A 77 -0.46 3.51 -17.46
CA LEU A 77 0.67 2.74 -16.92
C LEU A 77 0.36 1.25 -16.82
N ASN A 78 1.41 0.44 -16.69
CA ASN A 78 1.27 -0.94 -16.18
C ASN A 78 0.94 -0.89 -14.68
N ALA A 79 -0.34 -0.67 -14.36
CA ALA A 79 -0.83 -0.52 -13.01
C ALA A 79 -0.56 -1.76 -12.14
N ASN A 80 -0.47 -2.94 -12.73
CA ASN A 80 -0.27 -4.18 -11.99
C ASN A 80 1.06 -4.18 -11.21
N GLU A 81 2.17 -3.76 -11.84
CA GLU A 81 3.45 -3.69 -11.11
C GLU A 81 3.39 -2.65 -9.98
N MET A 82 2.79 -1.49 -10.23
CA MET A 82 2.67 -0.43 -9.22
C MET A 82 1.84 -0.90 -8.01
N LEU A 83 0.72 -1.55 -8.25
CA LEU A 83 -0.15 -2.10 -7.21
C LEU A 83 0.51 -3.25 -6.44
N CYS A 84 1.31 -4.09 -7.09
CA CYS A 84 2.10 -5.12 -6.40
C CYS A 84 3.00 -4.52 -5.30
N PHE A 85 3.63 -3.37 -5.58
CA PHE A 85 4.46 -2.65 -4.60
C PHE A 85 3.67 -1.83 -3.57
N ILE A 86 2.33 -1.84 -3.63
CA ILE A 86 1.45 -1.40 -2.55
C ILE A 86 1.01 -2.61 -1.72
N TRP A 87 0.47 -3.65 -2.36
CA TRP A 87 -0.07 -4.83 -1.68
C TRP A 87 1.00 -5.64 -0.93
N GLY A 88 2.18 -5.80 -1.53
CA GLY A 88 3.29 -6.54 -0.93
C GLY A 88 3.71 -5.98 0.44
N PRO A 89 4.06 -4.69 0.54
CA PRO A 89 4.38 -4.06 1.82
C PRO A 89 3.24 -4.15 2.84
N VAL A 90 1.99 -3.90 2.45
CA VAL A 90 0.83 -3.99 3.35
C VAL A 90 0.72 -5.39 3.95
N LYS A 91 0.72 -6.42 3.08
CA LYS A 91 0.65 -7.82 3.50
C LYS A 91 1.77 -8.15 4.47
N PHE A 92 3.00 -7.79 4.13
CA PHE A 92 4.17 -8.03 4.98
C PHE A 92 4.05 -7.34 6.34
N LEU A 93 3.71 -6.05 6.35
CA LEU A 93 3.58 -5.25 7.57
C LEU A 93 2.49 -5.81 8.50
N LEU A 94 1.33 -6.19 7.96
CA LEU A 94 0.27 -6.84 8.73
C LEU A 94 0.74 -8.17 9.32
N MET A 95 1.44 -8.99 8.55
CA MET A 95 1.94 -10.29 9.03
C MET A 95 2.94 -10.11 10.18
N VAL A 96 3.94 -9.23 10.04
CA VAL A 96 4.97 -9.05 11.08
C VAL A 96 4.42 -8.38 12.35
N THR A 97 3.45 -7.48 12.21
CA THR A 97 2.87 -6.77 13.35
C THR A 97 1.75 -7.55 14.03
N SER A 98 1.15 -8.57 13.39
CA SER A 98 0.01 -9.35 13.91
C SER A 98 0.23 -9.97 15.30
N THR A 99 1.48 -10.17 15.70
CA THR A 99 1.86 -10.74 17.00
C THR A 99 2.05 -9.68 18.10
N TYR A 100 2.15 -8.40 17.74
CA TYR A 100 2.38 -7.26 18.62
C TYR A 100 1.18 -6.30 18.61
N ILE A 101 0.28 -6.48 19.57
CA ILE A 101 -1.02 -5.76 19.71
C ILE A 101 -0.90 -4.26 19.44
N THR A 102 0.01 -3.54 20.11
CA THR A 102 0.16 -2.09 19.96
C THR A 102 0.74 -1.68 18.60
N GLY A 103 1.65 -2.48 18.05
CA GLY A 103 2.24 -2.22 16.73
C GLY A 103 1.21 -2.43 15.62
N PHE A 104 0.42 -3.49 15.74
CA PHE A 104 -0.67 -3.80 14.82
C PHE A 104 -1.72 -2.71 14.79
N ASP A 105 -2.14 -2.20 15.96
CA ASP A 105 -3.08 -1.07 16.01
C ASP A 105 -2.54 0.14 15.31
N LYS A 106 -1.36 0.64 15.71
CA LYS A 106 -0.79 1.86 15.12
C LYS A 106 -0.64 1.76 13.60
N LEU A 107 -0.34 0.57 13.09
CA LEU A 107 -0.31 0.33 11.65
C LEU A 107 -1.70 0.45 11.03
N LEU A 108 -2.73 -0.14 11.64
CA LEU A 108 -4.13 -0.02 11.19
C LEU A 108 -4.68 1.41 11.31
N ASP A 109 -4.32 2.16 12.37
CA ASP A 109 -4.62 3.59 12.52
C ASP A 109 -4.08 4.35 11.32
N ALA A 110 -2.79 4.20 11.02
CA ALA A 110 -2.14 4.90 9.91
C ALA A 110 -2.77 4.55 8.56
N TYR A 111 -3.06 3.28 8.28
CA TYR A 111 -3.75 2.92 7.04
C TYR A 111 -5.17 3.51 6.98
N SER A 112 -5.90 3.52 8.09
CA SER A 112 -7.24 4.12 8.14
C SER A 112 -7.17 5.62 7.82
N GLU A 113 -6.22 6.34 8.39
CA GLU A 113 -5.99 7.77 8.12
C GLU A 113 -5.65 8.02 6.65
N ILE A 114 -4.72 7.25 6.07
CA ILE A 114 -4.35 7.38 4.65
C ILE A 114 -5.55 7.09 3.74
N GLY A 115 -6.29 6.02 3.99
CA GLY A 115 -7.46 5.65 3.20
C GLY A 115 -8.56 6.71 3.23
N ASN A 116 -8.83 7.27 4.42
CA ASN A 116 -9.84 8.32 4.59
C ASN A 116 -9.42 9.66 3.98
N ALA A 117 -8.11 9.92 3.84
CA ALA A 117 -7.59 11.11 3.18
C ALA A 117 -7.69 11.05 1.64
N LEU A 118 -7.98 9.88 1.06
CA LEU A 118 -8.07 9.66 -0.39
C LEU A 118 -9.51 9.31 -0.85
N PRO A 119 -10.51 10.20 -0.66
CA PRO A 119 -11.88 9.87 -1.00
C PRO A 119 -12.12 9.90 -2.52
N GLY A 120 -12.68 8.79 -3.04
CA GLY A 120 -13.43 8.78 -4.30
C GLY A 120 -12.62 9.11 -5.55
N LEU A 121 -11.38 8.62 -5.67
CA LEU A 121 -10.52 8.89 -6.83
C LEU A 121 -11.21 8.52 -8.16
N GLN A 122 -12.04 7.48 -8.17
CA GLN A 122 -12.84 7.12 -9.34
C GLN A 122 -13.84 8.18 -9.79
N HIS A 123 -14.38 8.99 -8.87
CA HIS A 123 -15.30 10.08 -9.24
C HIS A 123 -14.62 11.15 -10.10
N TYR A 124 -13.29 11.24 -10.02
CA TYR A 124 -12.49 12.20 -10.75
C TYR A 124 -11.73 11.57 -11.93
N SER A 125 -12.00 10.32 -12.30
CA SER A 125 -11.30 9.62 -13.40
C SER A 125 -11.27 10.44 -14.69
N ALA A 126 -12.44 10.93 -15.12
CA ALA A 126 -12.56 11.80 -16.29
C ALA A 126 -11.77 13.11 -16.15
N SER A 127 -11.61 13.63 -14.94
CA SER A 127 -10.78 14.83 -14.71
C SER A 127 -9.29 14.51 -14.85
N PHE A 128 -8.83 13.37 -14.32
CA PHE A 128 -7.44 12.93 -14.48
C PHE A 128 -7.08 12.62 -15.94
N GLU A 129 -8.02 12.09 -16.72
CA GLU A 129 -7.84 11.83 -18.16
C GLU A 129 -7.75 13.12 -18.98
N ASN A 130 -8.59 14.10 -18.68
CA ASN A 130 -8.71 15.31 -19.51
C ASN A 130 -7.75 16.43 -19.08
N TYR A 131 -7.17 16.39 -17.88
CA TYR A 131 -6.30 17.44 -17.35
C TYR A 131 -4.95 16.88 -16.86
N PRO A 132 -3.92 16.90 -17.72
CA PRO A 132 -2.60 16.36 -17.38
C PRO A 132 -1.95 16.86 -16.09
N PRO A 133 -2.10 18.14 -15.67
CA PRO A 133 -1.58 18.59 -14.37
C PRO A 133 -2.22 17.90 -13.16
N LEU A 134 -3.42 17.31 -13.28
CA LEU A 134 -4.01 16.52 -12.20
C LEU A 134 -3.34 15.17 -12.05
N ALA A 135 -2.68 14.67 -13.10
CA ALA A 135 -2.01 13.40 -13.04
C ALA A 135 -0.68 13.44 -12.26
N THR A 136 -0.07 14.61 -12.09
CA THR A 136 1.07 14.78 -11.17
C THR A 136 0.64 14.60 -9.72
N VAL A 137 -0.61 14.91 -9.37
CA VAL A 137 -1.16 14.63 -8.03
C VAL A 137 -1.22 13.12 -7.76
N LEU A 138 -1.53 12.31 -8.78
CA LEU A 138 -1.51 10.85 -8.67
C LEU A 138 -0.07 10.31 -8.49
N GLU A 139 0.92 10.95 -9.11
CA GLU A 139 2.35 10.66 -8.86
C GLU A 139 2.71 10.94 -7.40
N ASP A 140 2.32 12.12 -6.89
CA ASP A 140 2.60 12.53 -5.52
C ASP A 140 1.98 11.56 -4.51
N TYR A 141 0.71 11.18 -4.70
CA TYR A 141 0.05 10.17 -3.86
C TYR A 141 0.80 8.84 -3.86
N TYR A 142 1.19 8.35 -5.03
CA TYR A 142 1.91 7.09 -5.12
C TYR A 142 3.28 7.17 -4.42
N SER A 143 4.01 8.26 -4.64
CA SER A 143 5.29 8.53 -3.98
C SER A 143 5.14 8.56 -2.46
N ASP A 144 4.12 9.23 -1.94
CA ASP A 144 3.85 9.34 -0.50
C ASP A 144 3.50 7.99 0.12
N ILE A 145 2.70 7.16 -0.55
CA ILE A 145 2.37 5.81 -0.10
C ILE A 145 3.63 4.92 -0.05
N LEU A 146 4.48 4.97 -1.08
CA LEU A 146 5.74 4.23 -1.09
C LEU A 146 6.70 4.72 0.00
N ASN A 147 6.73 6.02 0.27
CA ASN A 147 7.53 6.59 1.35
C ASN A 147 7.01 6.14 2.73
N PHE A 148 5.69 6.14 2.94
CA PHE A 148 5.08 5.57 4.13
C PHE A 148 5.48 4.10 4.32
N HIS A 149 5.37 3.27 3.27
CA HIS A 149 5.79 1.87 3.34
C HIS A 149 7.27 1.72 3.65
N HIS A 150 8.14 2.55 3.06
CA HIS A 150 9.57 2.53 3.37
C HIS A 150 9.83 2.79 4.86
N ILE A 151 9.20 3.81 5.42
CA ILE A 151 9.33 4.15 6.84
C ILE A 151 8.78 3.02 7.72
N ALA A 152 7.56 2.54 7.43
CA ALA A 152 6.93 1.46 8.20
C ALA A 152 7.77 0.18 8.18
N LEU A 153 8.30 -0.22 7.02
CA LEU A 153 9.21 -1.36 6.90
C LEU A 153 10.48 -1.14 7.73
N SER A 154 11.06 0.06 7.73
CA SER A 154 12.24 0.37 8.53
C SER A 154 11.99 0.28 10.05
N VAL A 155 10.75 0.44 10.50
CA VAL A 155 10.34 0.37 11.91
C VAL A 155 10.01 -1.07 12.30
N PHE A 156 9.19 -1.77 11.51
CA PHE A 156 8.62 -3.06 11.88
C PHE A 156 9.37 -4.28 11.34
N ALA A 157 10.18 -4.13 10.28
CA ALA A 157 10.96 -5.23 9.71
C ALA A 157 12.32 -5.45 10.41
N ARG A 158 12.68 -4.62 11.39
CA ARG A 158 13.93 -4.83 12.16
C ARG A 158 13.82 -6.13 12.95
N PRO A 159 14.83 -7.00 12.92
CA PRO A 159 14.92 -8.08 13.88
C PRO A 159 14.86 -7.46 15.27
N SER A 160 13.95 -7.96 16.12
CA SER A 160 13.92 -7.56 17.52
C SER A 160 15.27 -7.92 18.14
N THR A 161 16.19 -6.96 18.22
CA THR A 161 17.37 -7.08 19.06
C THR A 161 16.83 -7.04 20.48
N ARG A 162 16.59 -8.23 21.05
CA ARG A 162 16.45 -8.42 22.49
C ARG A 162 17.66 -7.75 23.16
N THR A 163 17.41 -6.63 23.83
CA THR A 163 18.18 -6.20 24.99
C THR A 163 17.44 -6.64 26.23
#